data_AF-A0A2E1KMA8-F1
#
_entry.id   AF-A0A2E1KMA8-F1
#
_cell.length_a   1.000
_cell.length_b   1.000
_cell.length_c   1.000
_cell.angle_alpha   90.00
_cell.angle_beta   90.00
_cell.angle_gamma   90.00
#
_symmetry.space_group_name_H-M   'P 1'
#
loop_
_entity.id
_entity.type
_entity.pdbx_description
1 polymer ?
#
loop_
_entity_poly.entity_id
_entity_poly.type
_entity_poly.pdbx_seq_one_letter_code
_entity_poly.pdbx_strand_id
1 'polypeptide(L)'
;MEYAVRISLLLCLVSAQSAAPQEWPRPSELRSKKLIDAGIYTLWSSPSAVHTRLLAERPEFTTAHPFDGIALRALLDPVWCREQGLKHDPADPPANQEPFLDSLAWSTKKISATAVDAAIADLGRVQWGTLTDNFLWYQFRDGGGAWPVDITRRQDWDTVKHNAAMAARICRMGKLKGLLFDTEQYGYSPLKQGTPELRRKLGREWMEAVQQEFPGIRVMITFAWSNDLDQAAILAGVKDFLNGMLEGLVKPGVLINAYENTFYYGQAPKTRFTASGFPGDRKRYESARTAIRAWRSLSSMPSKYDSMVQVGMAAWLESDPWNL
;
A
#
# COMPACT_ATOMS: atom_id res chain seq x y z
N MET A 1 -40.02 41.87 -59.50
CA MET A 1 -40.27 40.45 -59.17
C MET A 1 -39.01 39.94 -58.50
N GLU A 2 -39.00 40.08 -57.18
CA GLU A 2 -37.91 39.74 -56.25
C GLU A 2 -37.80 38.22 -56.08
N TYR A 3 -36.63 37.70 -55.70
CA TYR A 3 -36.47 36.77 -54.57
C TYR A 3 -35.00 36.73 -54.15
N ALA A 4 -34.71 37.27 -52.96
CA ALA A 4 -33.43 37.16 -52.28
C ALA A 4 -33.52 36.08 -51.18
N VAL A 5 -32.61 35.11 -51.20
CA VAL A 5 -32.53 34.01 -50.23
C VAL A 5 -31.70 34.46 -49.02
N ARG A 6 -32.30 34.51 -47.83
CA ARG A 6 -31.60 34.67 -46.54
C ARG A 6 -31.33 33.30 -45.93
N ILE A 7 -30.07 32.95 -45.74
CA ILE A 7 -29.62 31.82 -44.92
C ILE A 7 -29.28 32.36 -43.53
N SER A 8 -30.02 31.92 -42.51
CA SER A 8 -29.71 32.18 -41.10
C SER A 8 -28.85 31.06 -40.55
N LEU A 9 -27.55 31.33 -40.33
CA LEU A 9 -26.68 30.48 -39.51
C LEU A 9 -26.98 30.75 -38.03
N LEU A 10 -27.48 29.74 -37.32
CA LEU A 10 -27.59 29.76 -35.86
C LEU A 10 -26.26 29.27 -35.26
N LEU A 11 -25.41 30.21 -34.82
CA LEU A 11 -24.21 29.91 -34.04
C LEU A 11 -24.60 29.64 -32.58
N CYS A 12 -24.70 28.36 -32.19
CA CYS A 12 -24.70 27.97 -30.78
C CYS A 12 -23.28 28.12 -30.21
N LEU A 13 -22.97 29.30 -29.69
CA LEU A 13 -21.83 29.52 -28.80
C LEU A 13 -22.13 28.87 -27.45
N VAL A 14 -21.76 27.61 -27.28
CA VAL A 14 -21.63 27.01 -25.94
C VAL A 14 -20.38 27.63 -25.32
N SER A 15 -20.58 28.67 -24.51
CA SER A 15 -19.52 29.17 -23.64
C SER A 15 -19.18 28.06 -22.65
N ALA A 16 -18.04 27.38 -22.85
CA ALA A 16 -17.43 26.58 -21.80
C ALA A 16 -17.04 27.55 -20.68
N GLN A 17 -17.95 27.76 -19.72
CA GLN A 17 -17.61 28.42 -18.47
C GLN A 17 -16.52 27.57 -17.83
N SER A 18 -15.28 28.07 -17.83
CA SER A 18 -14.22 27.47 -17.04
C SER A 18 -14.68 27.54 -15.59
N ALA A 19 -15.04 26.40 -15.01
CA ALA A 19 -15.35 26.33 -13.59
C ALA A 19 -14.18 26.97 -12.82
N ALA A 20 -14.50 27.83 -11.84
CA ALA A 20 -13.50 28.43 -10.98
C ALA A 20 -12.60 27.32 -10.40
N PRO A 21 -11.27 27.54 -10.30
CA PRO A 21 -10.37 26.57 -9.70
C PRO A 21 -10.87 26.25 -8.29
N GLN A 22 -11.18 24.97 -8.04
CA GLN A 22 -11.59 24.53 -6.71
C GLN A 22 -10.46 24.79 -5.73
N GLU A 23 -10.75 25.46 -4.61
CA GLU A 23 -9.81 25.62 -3.51
C GLU A 23 -9.36 24.22 -3.01
N TRP A 24 -8.06 24.01 -2.98
CA TRP A 24 -7.41 22.87 -2.34
C TRP A 24 -7.67 22.97 -0.82
N PRO A 25 -8.13 21.90 -0.12
CA PRO A 25 -7.74 20.49 -0.27
C PRO A 25 -8.93 19.50 -0.37
N ARG A 26 -10.06 19.87 -0.99
CA ARG A 26 -11.21 18.94 -1.14
C ARG A 26 -11.69 18.82 -2.59
N PRO A 27 -10.92 18.17 -3.47
CA PRO A 27 -11.39 17.84 -4.80
C PRO A 27 -12.71 17.07 -4.73
N SER A 28 -13.68 17.43 -5.56
CA SER A 28 -15.02 16.83 -5.56
C SER A 28 -14.99 15.30 -5.65
N GLU A 29 -14.02 14.74 -6.37
CA GLU A 29 -13.80 13.31 -6.58
C GLU A 29 -13.38 12.56 -5.30
N LEU A 30 -12.89 13.27 -4.28
CA LEU A 30 -12.51 12.73 -2.98
C LEU A 30 -13.59 12.93 -1.91
N ARG A 31 -14.60 13.77 -2.15
CA ARG A 31 -15.71 14.05 -1.21
C ARG A 31 -16.60 12.80 -1.13
N SER A 32 -16.38 11.98 -0.11
CA SER A 32 -17.02 10.67 0.20
C SER A 32 -16.05 9.48 0.17
N LYS A 33 -14.76 9.72 -0.05
CA LYS A 33 -13.74 8.68 -0.01
C LYS A 33 -13.02 8.72 1.32
N LYS A 34 -12.62 7.54 1.78
CA LYS A 34 -11.66 7.40 2.86
C LYS A 34 -10.30 7.82 2.35
N LEU A 35 -9.62 8.70 3.07
CA LEU A 35 -8.27 9.16 2.75
C LEU A 35 -7.30 8.48 3.72
N ILE A 36 -6.31 7.78 3.18
CA ILE A 36 -5.33 7.02 3.96
C ILE A 36 -3.96 7.62 3.70
N ASP A 37 -3.24 8.02 4.75
CA ASP A 37 -1.83 8.39 4.63
C ASP A 37 -0.99 7.12 4.50
N ALA A 38 -0.51 6.89 3.29
CA ALA A 38 0.17 5.67 2.85
C ALA A 38 1.52 5.98 2.21
N GLY A 39 2.08 7.16 2.49
CA GLY A 39 3.24 7.68 1.80
C GLY A 39 4.57 7.36 2.49
N ILE A 40 5.64 7.78 1.81
CA ILE A 40 7.03 7.67 2.25
C ILE A 40 7.29 8.34 3.60
N TYR A 41 6.49 9.33 4.00
CA TYR A 41 6.65 9.94 5.32
C TYR A 41 6.15 9.05 6.46
N THR A 42 5.26 8.08 6.23
CA THR A 42 4.98 7.06 7.25
C THR A 42 6.16 6.10 7.44
N LEU A 43 6.94 5.86 6.37
CA LEU A 43 8.11 4.98 6.36
C LEU A 43 9.41 5.65 6.81
N TRP A 44 9.65 6.89 6.38
CA TRP A 44 10.94 7.60 6.43
C TRP A 44 10.77 9.04 6.92
N SER A 45 9.88 9.28 7.88
CA SER A 45 9.78 10.58 8.56
C SER A 45 10.97 10.82 9.49
N SER A 46 11.29 12.09 9.70
CA SER A 46 12.32 12.54 10.65
C SER A 46 11.64 13.24 11.83
N PRO A 47 11.99 12.91 13.09
CA PRO A 47 13.16 12.13 13.51
C PRO A 47 12.92 10.61 13.57
N SER A 48 11.73 10.13 13.24
CA SER A 48 11.33 8.72 13.38
C SER A 48 10.20 8.38 12.42
N ALA A 49 10.27 7.20 11.79
CA ALA A 49 9.16 6.56 11.09
C ALA A 49 7.91 6.41 11.99
N VAL A 50 6.73 6.32 11.37
CA VAL A 50 5.46 6.10 12.07
C VAL A 50 5.29 4.61 12.37
N HIS A 51 5.37 4.26 13.65
CA HIS A 51 5.30 2.88 14.11
C HIS A 51 4.45 2.71 15.37
N THR A 52 4.14 1.46 15.73
CA THR A 52 3.24 1.11 16.85
C THR A 52 3.56 1.85 18.15
N ARG A 53 4.82 1.83 18.60
CA ARG A 53 5.25 2.49 19.83
C ARG A 53 5.06 4.02 19.80
N LEU A 54 5.43 4.66 18.68
CA LEU A 54 5.30 6.10 18.51
C LEU A 54 3.85 6.52 18.69
N LEU A 55 2.94 5.85 17.99
CA LEU A 55 1.50 6.14 18.05
C LEU A 55 0.92 5.93 19.46
N ALA A 56 1.48 4.98 20.22
CA ALA A 56 1.08 4.70 21.59
C ALA A 56 1.60 5.75 22.59
N GLU A 57 2.72 6.39 22.29
CA GLU A 57 3.38 7.39 23.13
C GLU A 57 3.00 8.83 22.78
N ARG A 58 2.50 9.06 21.56
CA ARG A 58 2.23 10.39 20.98
C ARG A 58 0.77 10.51 20.51
N PRO A 59 -0.23 10.50 21.41
CA PRO A 59 -1.65 10.57 21.04
C PRO A 59 -2.03 11.87 20.30
N GLU A 60 -1.24 12.94 20.42
CA GLU A 60 -1.42 14.16 19.64
C GLU A 60 -1.25 13.92 18.14
N PHE A 61 -0.41 12.95 17.75
CA PHE A 61 -0.24 12.56 16.35
C PHE A 61 -1.56 12.07 15.78
N THR A 62 -2.17 11.07 16.43
CA THR A 62 -3.36 10.38 15.92
C THR A 62 -4.62 11.21 16.04
N THR A 63 -4.70 12.12 17.03
CA THR A 63 -5.88 12.98 17.24
C THR A 63 -5.90 14.21 16.34
N ALA A 64 -4.74 14.70 15.89
CA ALA A 64 -4.64 15.83 14.96
C ALA A 64 -4.51 15.40 13.48
N HIS A 65 -4.31 14.10 13.21
CA HIS A 65 -4.06 13.62 11.85
C HIS A 65 -5.27 13.85 10.92
N PRO A 66 -5.09 14.48 9.74
CA PRO A 66 -6.20 14.95 8.91
C PRO A 66 -6.86 13.87 8.03
N PHE A 67 -6.41 12.62 8.15
CA PHE A 67 -6.84 11.49 7.32
C PHE A 67 -7.79 10.55 8.08
N ASP A 68 -8.47 9.66 7.36
CA ASP A 68 -9.28 8.60 7.96
C ASP A 68 -8.46 7.41 8.44
N GLY A 69 -7.20 7.31 8.02
CA GLY A 69 -6.33 6.20 8.38
C GLY A 69 -4.89 6.46 7.97
N ILE A 70 -4.00 5.62 8.49
CA ILE A 70 -2.56 5.65 8.21
C ILE A 70 -2.04 4.25 7.89
N ALA A 71 -0.98 4.17 7.10
CA ALA A 71 -0.12 3.01 7.01
C ALA A 71 1.02 3.16 8.02
N LEU A 72 1.27 2.15 8.84
CA LEU A 72 2.26 2.19 9.92
C LEU A 72 3.14 0.95 9.92
N ARG A 73 4.26 1.00 10.65
CA ARG A 73 5.18 -0.13 10.80
C ARG A 73 5.07 -0.77 12.18
N ALA A 74 5.33 -2.08 12.26
CA ALA A 74 5.35 -2.81 13.52
C ALA A 74 6.78 -3.04 13.99
N LEU A 75 7.12 -2.47 15.15
CA LEU A 75 8.38 -2.78 15.82
C LEU A 75 8.34 -4.21 16.35
N LEU A 76 9.38 -4.98 16.07
CA LEU A 76 9.56 -6.29 16.70
C LEU A 76 10.14 -6.13 18.11
N ASP A 77 9.93 -7.14 18.94
CA ASP A 77 10.48 -7.17 20.29
C ASP A 77 12.02 -7.05 20.24
N PRO A 78 12.62 -6.08 20.95
CA PRO A 78 14.05 -5.81 20.86
C PRO A 78 14.92 -6.91 21.48
N VAL A 79 14.41 -7.67 22.47
CA VAL A 79 15.13 -8.82 23.03
C VAL A 79 15.22 -9.91 21.97
N TRP A 80 14.08 -10.26 21.37
CA TRP A 80 14.03 -11.23 20.27
C TRP A 80 14.93 -10.81 19.12
N CYS A 81 14.92 -9.52 18.73
CA CYS A 81 15.77 -9.01 17.65
C CYS A 81 17.26 -9.25 17.93
N ARG A 82 17.72 -8.94 19.15
CA ARG A 82 19.11 -9.19 19.56
C ARG A 82 19.46 -10.67 19.57
N GLU A 83 18.59 -11.54 20.09
CA GLU A 83 18.78 -13.00 20.09
C GLU A 83 18.88 -13.58 18.67
N GLN A 84 18.15 -12.99 17.72
CA GLN A 84 18.21 -13.37 16.31
C GLN A 84 19.42 -12.80 15.55
N GLY A 85 20.23 -11.97 16.21
CA GLY A 85 21.37 -11.28 15.61
C GLY A 85 20.96 -10.20 14.61
N LEU A 86 19.75 -9.68 14.72
CA LEU A 86 19.26 -8.61 13.86
C LEU A 86 19.96 -7.30 14.25
N LYS A 87 20.40 -6.56 13.24
CA LYS A 87 20.97 -5.22 13.38
C LYS A 87 20.01 -4.22 12.77
N HIS A 88 20.14 -2.95 13.15
CA HIS A 88 19.48 -1.85 12.45
C HIS A 88 19.81 -1.92 10.96
N ASP A 89 18.80 -1.78 10.10
CA ASP A 89 18.99 -1.72 8.66
C ASP A 89 19.51 -0.31 8.31
N PRO A 90 20.77 -0.16 7.85
CA PRO A 90 21.30 1.16 7.49
C PRO A 90 20.58 1.78 6.30
N ALA A 91 19.85 0.98 5.49
CA ALA A 91 19.03 1.46 4.39
C ALA A 91 17.64 1.93 4.84
N ASP A 92 17.32 1.82 6.14
CA ASP A 92 16.02 2.17 6.70
C ASP A 92 16.13 3.41 7.62
N PRO A 93 16.06 4.63 7.07
CA PRO A 93 16.18 5.84 7.85
C PRO A 93 14.92 6.08 8.71
N PRO A 94 15.10 6.54 9.96
CA PRO A 94 16.37 6.82 10.63
C PRO A 94 17.05 5.54 11.13
N ALA A 95 18.36 5.43 10.88
CA ALA A 95 19.19 4.23 11.08
C ALA A 95 19.34 3.72 12.54
N ASN A 96 18.52 4.20 13.47
CA ASN A 96 18.55 3.90 14.91
C ASN A 96 17.27 3.22 15.40
N GLN A 97 16.47 2.63 14.50
CA GLN A 97 15.22 1.98 14.87
C GLN A 97 15.36 0.47 14.96
N GLU A 98 14.78 -0.12 16.00
CA GLU A 98 14.67 -1.57 16.15
C GLU A 98 14.01 -2.18 14.89
N PRO A 99 14.39 -3.41 14.48
CA PRO A 99 13.89 -4.01 13.25
C PRO A 99 12.36 -4.05 13.19
N PHE A 100 11.83 -3.70 12.03
CA PHE A 100 10.40 -3.79 11.75
C PHE A 100 10.03 -5.16 11.19
N LEU A 101 8.78 -5.56 11.39
CA LEU A 101 8.23 -6.79 10.81
C LEU A 101 8.37 -6.79 9.29
N ASP A 102 8.07 -5.68 8.63
CA ASP A 102 8.06 -5.57 7.18
C ASP A 102 9.45 -5.73 6.56
N SER A 103 10.52 -5.42 7.31
CA SER A 103 11.91 -5.63 6.89
C SER A 103 12.31 -7.11 6.84
N LEU A 104 11.53 -8.02 7.45
CA LEU A 104 11.82 -9.46 7.54
C LEU A 104 10.71 -10.35 6.99
N ALA A 105 9.63 -9.76 6.49
CA ALA A 105 8.45 -10.47 6.03
C ALA A 105 8.75 -11.56 4.99
N TRP A 106 9.75 -11.33 4.14
CA TRP A 106 10.24 -12.24 3.10
C TRP A 106 11.65 -12.73 3.38
N SER A 107 11.94 -13.07 4.64
CA SER A 107 13.21 -13.63 5.07
C SER A 107 13.10 -15.08 5.53
N THR A 108 14.24 -15.75 5.68
CA THR A 108 14.33 -17.07 6.34
C THR A 108 14.25 -16.97 7.89
N LYS A 109 14.10 -15.78 8.45
CA LYS A 109 13.90 -15.56 9.88
C LYS A 109 12.43 -15.72 10.23
N LYS A 110 12.11 -16.80 10.95
CA LYS A 110 10.75 -17.08 11.42
C LYS A 110 10.42 -16.19 12.62
N ILE A 111 9.54 -15.21 12.43
CA ILE A 111 9.11 -14.26 13.47
C ILE A 111 8.24 -15.01 14.49
N SER A 112 8.64 -15.03 15.77
CA SER A 112 7.84 -15.70 16.81
C SER A 112 6.58 -14.88 17.16
N ALA A 113 5.59 -15.53 17.74
CA ALA A 113 4.42 -14.82 18.28
C ALA A 113 4.84 -13.80 19.34
N THR A 114 5.79 -14.16 20.21
CA THR A 114 6.34 -13.26 21.24
C THR A 114 7.03 -12.04 20.65
N ALA A 115 7.65 -12.16 19.46
CA ALA A 115 8.30 -11.03 18.79
C ALA A 115 7.30 -9.95 18.36
N VAL A 116 6.03 -10.30 18.16
CA VAL A 116 4.99 -9.34 17.74
C VAL A 116 4.06 -8.89 18.87
N ASP A 117 4.14 -9.52 20.05
CA ASP A 117 3.27 -9.18 21.18
C ASP A 117 3.51 -7.74 21.67
N ALA A 118 4.74 -7.24 21.60
CA ALA A 118 5.05 -5.84 21.93
C ALA A 118 4.33 -4.85 20.99
N ALA A 119 4.36 -5.10 19.67
CA ALA A 119 3.63 -4.29 18.70
C ALA A 119 2.11 -4.32 18.94
N ILE A 120 1.56 -5.48 19.28
CA ILE A 120 0.14 -5.63 19.61
C ILE A 120 -0.21 -4.85 20.88
N ALA A 121 0.62 -4.93 21.92
CA ALA A 121 0.43 -4.19 23.16
C ALA A 121 0.47 -2.68 22.93
N ASP A 122 1.41 -2.20 22.12
CA ASP A 122 1.49 -0.79 21.73
C ASP A 122 0.21 -0.35 21.01
N LEU A 123 -0.25 -1.10 20.00
CA LEU A 123 -1.50 -0.81 19.29
C LEU A 123 -2.73 -0.77 20.20
N GLY A 124 -2.74 -1.57 21.27
CA GLY A 124 -3.78 -1.55 22.31
C GLY A 124 -3.83 -0.26 23.14
N ARG A 125 -2.72 0.50 23.18
CA ARG A 125 -2.61 1.78 23.90
C ARG A 125 -2.87 3.01 23.01
N VAL A 126 -2.89 2.84 21.69
CA VAL A 126 -3.06 3.95 20.74
C VAL A 126 -4.43 4.61 20.91
N GLN A 127 -4.45 5.93 20.99
CA GLN A 127 -5.67 6.74 20.98
C GLN A 127 -6.02 7.12 19.54
N TRP A 128 -6.73 6.24 18.83
CA TRP A 128 -6.92 6.36 17.37
C TRP A 128 -7.63 7.63 16.89
N GLY A 129 -8.46 8.27 17.71
CA GLY A 129 -9.16 9.49 17.30
C GLY A 129 -10.00 9.28 16.03
N THR A 130 -9.69 10.05 14.98
CA THR A 130 -10.35 9.98 13.67
C THR A 130 -9.79 8.88 12.74
N LEU A 131 -8.67 8.26 13.11
CA LEU A 131 -8.00 7.23 12.33
C LEU A 131 -8.72 5.88 12.46
N THR A 132 -9.75 5.68 11.65
CA THR A 132 -10.56 4.46 11.64
C THR A 132 -10.08 3.38 10.69
N ASP A 133 -9.24 3.72 9.70
CA ASP A 133 -8.89 2.85 8.57
C ASP A 133 -7.37 2.64 8.44
N ASN A 134 -6.74 2.11 9.49
CA ASN A 134 -5.29 1.95 9.56
C ASN A 134 -4.80 0.63 8.95
N PHE A 135 -3.61 0.65 8.36
CA PHE A 135 -2.98 -0.49 7.70
C PHE A 135 -1.56 -0.70 8.20
N LEU A 136 -1.11 -1.94 8.20
CA LEU A 136 0.28 -2.30 8.48
C LEU A 136 1.06 -2.41 7.17
N TRP A 137 2.21 -1.75 7.07
CA TRP A 137 3.12 -1.92 5.94
C TRP A 137 3.61 -3.36 5.82
N TYR A 138 3.70 -3.83 4.59
CA TYR A 138 4.21 -5.15 4.23
C TYR A 138 4.91 -5.05 2.88
N GLN A 139 6.11 -5.61 2.75
CA GLN A 139 6.92 -5.48 1.53
C GLN A 139 7.81 -6.71 1.33
N PHE A 140 8.35 -6.85 0.13
CA PHE A 140 9.32 -7.90 -0.23
C PHE A 140 10.72 -7.61 0.33
N ARG A 141 10.92 -7.76 1.65
CA ARG A 141 12.23 -7.56 2.31
C ARG A 141 12.70 -8.79 3.06
N ASP A 142 14.02 -8.97 3.05
CA ASP A 142 14.75 -10.11 3.61
C ASP A 142 15.81 -9.72 4.66
N GLY A 143 15.66 -8.53 5.26
CA GLY A 143 16.61 -7.94 6.20
C GLY A 143 17.85 -7.36 5.51
N GLY A 144 17.67 -6.72 4.35
CA GLY A 144 18.74 -6.07 3.61
C GLY A 144 19.71 -7.05 2.95
N GLY A 145 19.22 -8.21 2.49
CA GLY A 145 20.04 -9.26 1.86
C GLY A 145 20.65 -10.27 2.83
N ALA A 146 20.45 -10.12 4.15
CA ALA A 146 21.08 -10.98 5.15
C ALA A 146 20.43 -12.38 5.24
N TRP A 147 19.14 -12.48 4.93
CA TRP A 147 18.36 -13.73 5.07
C TRP A 147 17.45 -13.99 3.88
N PRO A 148 17.97 -14.01 2.64
CA PRO A 148 17.17 -14.15 1.44
C PRO A 148 16.43 -15.49 1.43
N VAL A 149 15.18 -15.48 1.00
CA VAL A 149 14.42 -16.72 0.71
C VAL A 149 14.67 -17.23 -0.70
N ASP A 150 14.75 -18.54 -0.84
CA ASP A 150 14.59 -19.26 -2.10
C ASP A 150 13.15 -19.80 -2.16
N ILE A 151 12.30 -19.16 -2.96
CA ILE A 151 10.87 -19.50 -3.02
C ILE A 151 10.60 -20.88 -3.65
N THR A 152 11.62 -21.53 -4.22
CA THR A 152 11.52 -22.91 -4.71
C THR A 152 11.66 -23.93 -3.59
N ARG A 153 12.19 -23.51 -2.42
CA ARG A 153 12.34 -24.35 -1.24
C ARG A 153 11.12 -24.24 -0.35
N ARG A 154 10.56 -25.41 -0.02
CA ARG A 154 9.36 -25.50 0.83
C ARG A 154 9.57 -24.88 2.21
N GLN A 155 10.73 -25.08 2.82
CA GLN A 155 11.03 -24.60 4.18
C GLN A 155 11.07 -23.06 4.25
N ASP A 156 11.73 -22.42 3.28
CA ASP A 156 11.80 -20.96 3.19
C ASP A 156 10.41 -20.39 2.98
N TRP A 157 9.63 -21.00 2.07
CA TRP A 157 8.26 -20.58 1.82
C TRP A 157 7.33 -20.76 3.03
N ASP A 158 7.46 -21.85 3.78
CA ASP A 158 6.71 -22.05 5.02
C ASP A 158 7.06 -20.97 6.06
N THR A 159 8.28 -20.42 6.04
CA THR A 159 8.68 -19.28 6.87
C THR A 159 8.02 -17.98 6.40
N VAL A 160 7.99 -17.70 5.10
CA VAL A 160 7.31 -16.51 4.54
C VAL A 160 5.82 -16.52 4.90
N LYS A 161 5.14 -17.66 4.74
CA LYS A 161 3.73 -17.82 5.13
C LYS A 161 3.50 -17.57 6.61
N HIS A 162 4.38 -18.12 7.45
CA HIS A 162 4.32 -17.89 8.89
C HIS A 162 4.46 -16.39 9.22
N ASN A 163 5.43 -15.70 8.61
CA ASN A 163 5.64 -14.26 8.83
C ASN A 163 4.45 -13.43 8.33
N ALA A 164 3.84 -13.81 7.21
CA ALA A 164 2.61 -13.20 6.71
C ALA A 164 1.44 -13.36 7.71
N ALA A 165 1.30 -14.55 8.29
CA ALA A 165 0.33 -14.78 9.36
C ALA A 165 0.63 -13.91 10.60
N MET A 166 1.89 -13.71 10.97
CA MET A 166 2.23 -12.78 12.07
C MET A 166 1.82 -11.33 11.75
N ALA A 167 2.00 -10.86 10.52
CA ALA A 167 1.51 -9.55 10.10
C ALA A 167 -0.03 -9.44 10.22
N ALA A 168 -0.75 -10.48 9.78
CA ALA A 168 -2.20 -10.57 9.91
C ALA A 168 -2.66 -10.61 11.38
N ARG A 169 -1.90 -11.29 12.25
CA ARG A 169 -2.13 -11.33 13.70
C ARG A 169 -2.03 -9.94 14.32
N ILE A 170 -0.99 -9.18 13.99
CA ILE A 170 -0.84 -7.78 14.43
C ILE A 170 -2.06 -6.97 13.98
N CYS A 171 -2.47 -7.10 12.72
CA CYS A 171 -3.63 -6.38 12.21
C CYS A 171 -4.91 -6.71 12.99
N ARG A 172 -5.21 -8.00 13.17
CA ARG A 172 -6.42 -8.45 13.87
C ARG A 172 -6.42 -8.02 15.33
N MET A 173 -5.33 -8.27 16.04
CA MET A 173 -5.23 -7.99 17.48
C MET A 173 -5.10 -6.49 17.77
N GLY A 174 -4.38 -5.76 16.93
CA GLY A 174 -4.23 -4.31 16.99
C GLY A 174 -5.36 -3.50 16.35
N LYS A 175 -6.43 -4.17 15.89
CA LYS A 175 -7.63 -3.56 15.28
C LYS A 175 -7.35 -2.71 14.03
N LEU A 176 -6.31 -3.05 13.28
CA LEU A 176 -6.04 -2.49 11.95
C LEU A 176 -6.99 -3.11 10.91
N LYS A 177 -7.21 -2.44 9.79
CA LYS A 177 -8.03 -2.96 8.68
C LYS A 177 -7.32 -4.06 7.90
N GLY A 178 -5.99 -4.04 7.90
CA GLY A 178 -5.17 -5.07 7.28
C GLY A 178 -3.83 -4.52 6.82
N LEU A 179 -3.40 -4.93 5.62
CA LEU A 179 -2.05 -4.67 5.13
C LEU A 179 -2.05 -3.62 4.03
N LEU A 180 -1.03 -2.77 3.99
CA LEU A 180 -0.58 -2.09 2.79
C LEU A 180 0.62 -2.89 2.27
N PHE A 181 0.38 -3.61 1.18
CA PHE A 181 1.37 -4.43 0.50
C PHE A 181 2.00 -3.66 -0.64
N ASP A 182 3.21 -3.18 -0.39
CA ASP A 182 4.09 -2.65 -1.43
C ASP A 182 4.72 -3.80 -2.23
N THR A 183 4.45 -3.78 -3.54
CA THR A 183 4.86 -4.85 -4.43
C THR A 183 6.23 -4.66 -5.06
N GLU A 184 6.91 -3.56 -4.78
CA GLU A 184 8.23 -3.30 -5.32
C GLU A 184 9.31 -4.17 -4.64
N GLN A 185 10.15 -4.83 -5.45
CA GLN A 185 11.21 -5.73 -5.00
C GLN A 185 12.57 -5.02 -4.91
N TYR A 186 12.71 -4.12 -3.93
CA TYR A 186 13.87 -3.24 -3.74
C TYR A 186 15.17 -3.99 -3.39
N GLY A 187 16.06 -4.15 -4.36
CA GLY A 187 17.36 -4.82 -4.16
C GLY A 187 17.29 -6.34 -3.94
N TYR A 188 16.10 -6.85 -3.61
CA TYR A 188 15.80 -8.25 -3.38
C TYR A 188 14.55 -8.65 -4.18
N SER A 189 14.69 -9.57 -5.14
CA SER A 189 13.60 -9.95 -6.08
C SER A 189 13.25 -11.45 -6.05
N PRO A 190 12.59 -11.94 -4.98
CA PRO A 190 12.27 -13.36 -4.83
C PRO A 190 11.41 -13.90 -5.96
N LEU A 191 10.51 -13.08 -6.52
CA LEU A 191 9.57 -13.50 -7.56
C LEU A 191 10.19 -13.54 -8.96
N LYS A 192 11.48 -13.21 -9.13
CA LYS A 192 12.21 -13.56 -10.36
C LYS A 192 12.52 -15.05 -10.45
N GLN A 193 12.44 -15.77 -9.33
CA GLN A 193 12.64 -17.21 -9.26
C GLN A 193 11.30 -17.93 -9.53
N GLY A 194 11.38 -19.24 -9.76
CA GLY A 194 10.22 -20.09 -9.96
C GLY A 194 9.51 -19.92 -11.30
N THR A 195 8.57 -20.82 -11.58
CA THR A 195 7.67 -20.70 -12.75
C THR A 195 6.47 -19.82 -12.42
N PRO A 196 5.73 -19.30 -13.43
CA PRO A 196 4.46 -18.61 -13.20
C PRO A 196 3.47 -19.40 -12.34
N GLU A 197 3.38 -20.72 -12.57
CA GLU A 197 2.49 -21.63 -11.83
C GLU A 197 2.92 -21.73 -10.36
N LEU A 198 4.23 -21.79 -10.10
CA LEU A 198 4.75 -21.77 -8.73
C LEU A 198 4.36 -20.44 -8.06
N ARG A 199 4.67 -19.29 -8.66
CA ARG A 199 4.36 -17.98 -8.06
C ARG A 199 2.86 -17.80 -7.78
N ARG A 200 2.00 -18.24 -8.69
CA ARG A 200 0.56 -18.26 -8.49
C ARG A 200 0.15 -19.16 -7.33
N LYS A 201 0.72 -20.37 -7.22
CA LYS A 201 0.50 -21.24 -6.06
C LYS A 201 0.93 -20.57 -4.76
N LEU A 202 2.12 -19.94 -4.73
CA LEU A 202 2.62 -19.26 -3.54
C LEU A 202 1.72 -18.07 -3.15
N GLY A 203 1.26 -17.27 -4.11
CA GLY A 203 0.30 -16.19 -3.85
C GLY A 203 -0.99 -16.69 -3.19
N ARG A 204 -1.50 -17.85 -3.63
CA ARG A 204 -2.68 -18.47 -3.03
C ARG A 204 -2.41 -18.88 -1.58
N GLU A 205 -1.33 -19.63 -1.35
CA GLU A 205 -1.00 -20.10 0.00
C GLU A 205 -0.71 -18.94 0.97
N TRP A 206 -0.12 -17.84 0.48
CA TRP A 206 0.10 -16.63 1.27
C TRP A 206 -1.24 -16.02 1.71
N MET A 207 -2.19 -15.87 0.78
CA MET A 207 -3.50 -15.30 1.10
C MET A 207 -4.29 -16.20 2.06
N GLU A 208 -4.23 -17.52 1.86
CA GLU A 208 -4.84 -18.51 2.76
C GLU A 208 -4.29 -18.40 4.18
N ALA A 209 -2.96 -18.33 4.34
CA ALA A 209 -2.32 -18.17 5.66
C ALA A 209 -2.72 -16.86 6.35
N VAL A 210 -2.76 -15.77 5.57
CA VAL A 210 -3.19 -14.45 6.06
C VAL A 210 -4.67 -14.46 6.48
N GLN A 211 -5.57 -15.07 5.70
CA GLN A 211 -7.00 -15.13 6.06
C GLN A 211 -7.31 -16.12 7.18
N GLN A 212 -6.51 -17.18 7.33
CA GLN A 212 -6.63 -18.07 8.48
C GLN A 212 -6.44 -17.31 9.79
N GLU A 213 -5.49 -16.37 9.83
CA GLU A 213 -5.26 -15.52 11.00
C GLU A 213 -6.24 -14.34 11.07
N PHE A 214 -6.60 -13.72 9.94
CA PHE A 214 -7.54 -12.60 9.88
C PHE A 214 -8.53 -12.73 8.70
N PRO A 215 -9.69 -13.39 8.89
CA PRO A 215 -10.62 -13.69 7.79
C PRO A 215 -11.13 -12.47 7.01
N GLY A 216 -11.36 -11.35 7.72
CA GLY A 216 -11.88 -10.09 7.16
C GLY A 216 -10.82 -9.06 6.80
N ILE A 217 -9.57 -9.48 6.63
CA ILE A 217 -8.45 -8.60 6.31
C ILE A 217 -8.67 -7.87 4.98
N ARG A 218 -8.26 -6.61 4.94
CA ARG A 218 -8.15 -5.80 3.72
C ARG A 218 -6.68 -5.70 3.34
N VAL A 219 -6.35 -6.02 2.09
CA VAL A 219 -4.98 -5.84 1.58
C VAL A 219 -4.98 -4.76 0.51
N MET A 220 -4.44 -3.61 0.84
CA MET A 220 -4.17 -2.52 -0.11
C MET A 220 -2.88 -2.82 -0.84
N ILE A 221 -2.87 -2.79 -2.17
CA ILE A 221 -1.76 -3.29 -2.98
C ILE A 221 -1.32 -2.20 -3.96
N THR A 222 -0.03 -1.84 -3.93
CA THR A 222 0.57 -0.96 -4.93
C THR A 222 0.73 -1.68 -6.27
N PHE A 223 0.59 -0.98 -7.39
CA PHE A 223 0.73 -1.52 -8.76
C PHE A 223 -0.15 -2.73 -9.13
N ALA A 224 -1.18 -3.06 -8.37
CA ALA A 224 -1.97 -4.28 -8.55
C ALA A 224 -2.64 -4.37 -9.94
N TRP A 225 -2.40 -5.46 -10.66
CA TRP A 225 -2.89 -5.70 -12.02
C TRP A 225 -2.75 -4.49 -12.95
N SER A 226 -1.65 -3.74 -12.84
CA SER A 226 -1.35 -2.61 -13.72
C SER A 226 -0.44 -3.04 -14.87
N ASN A 227 -0.32 -2.20 -15.90
CA ASN A 227 0.64 -2.41 -16.98
C ASN A 227 2.10 -2.37 -16.49
N ASP A 228 2.36 -1.70 -15.36
CA ASP A 228 3.70 -1.58 -14.77
C ASP A 228 4.26 -2.96 -14.36
N LEU A 229 3.40 -3.92 -14.00
CA LEU A 229 3.81 -5.28 -13.61
C LEU A 229 4.54 -6.03 -14.73
N ASP A 230 4.25 -5.71 -15.99
CA ASP A 230 4.87 -6.33 -17.17
C ASP A 230 6.06 -5.50 -17.70
N GLN A 231 6.27 -4.27 -17.20
CA GLN A 231 7.26 -3.32 -17.74
C GLN A 231 8.42 -3.04 -16.78
N ALA A 232 8.18 -3.05 -15.47
CA ALA A 232 9.17 -2.72 -14.47
C ALA A 232 9.90 -3.96 -13.95
N ALA A 233 11.23 -3.98 -14.04
CA ALA A 233 12.04 -5.11 -13.59
C ALA A 233 11.92 -5.40 -12.08
N ILE A 234 11.57 -4.38 -11.28
CA ILE A 234 11.31 -4.50 -9.83
C ILE A 234 9.93 -5.13 -9.51
N LEU A 235 9.06 -5.27 -10.51
CA LEU A 235 7.73 -5.91 -10.38
C LEU A 235 7.68 -7.29 -11.04
N ALA A 236 8.82 -7.81 -11.49
CA ALA A 236 8.89 -9.11 -12.17
C ALA A 236 8.30 -10.24 -11.30
N GLY A 237 7.38 -11.01 -11.89
CA GLY A 237 6.71 -12.15 -11.24
C GLY A 237 5.58 -11.79 -10.27
N VAL A 238 5.39 -10.50 -9.94
CA VAL A 238 4.32 -10.04 -9.03
C VAL A 238 2.94 -10.37 -9.58
N LYS A 239 2.71 -10.21 -10.89
CA LYS A 239 1.40 -10.51 -11.52
C LYS A 239 0.92 -11.94 -11.27
N ASP A 240 1.82 -12.91 -11.38
CA ASP A 240 1.51 -14.32 -11.11
C ASP A 240 1.13 -14.52 -9.65
N PHE A 241 1.89 -13.91 -8.74
CA PHE A 241 1.64 -13.95 -7.31
C PHE A 241 0.30 -13.31 -6.93
N LEU A 242 -0.04 -12.14 -7.49
CA LEU A 242 -1.32 -11.46 -7.25
C LEU A 242 -2.50 -12.28 -7.76
N ASN A 243 -2.36 -12.95 -8.91
CA ASN A 243 -3.37 -13.89 -9.39
C ASN A 243 -3.57 -15.05 -8.41
N GLY A 244 -2.48 -15.53 -7.79
CA GLY A 244 -2.52 -16.47 -6.69
C GLY A 244 -3.30 -15.94 -5.48
N MET A 245 -2.98 -14.73 -5.03
CA MET A 245 -3.67 -14.11 -3.90
C MET A 245 -5.18 -14.00 -4.16
N LEU A 246 -5.58 -13.54 -5.34
CA LEU A 246 -7.00 -13.48 -5.72
C LEU A 246 -7.64 -14.87 -5.76
N GLU A 247 -6.89 -15.92 -6.14
CA GLU A 247 -7.38 -17.30 -6.13
C GLU A 247 -7.66 -17.78 -4.71
N GLY A 248 -6.75 -17.51 -3.77
CA GLY A 248 -6.90 -17.87 -2.36
C GLY A 248 -7.91 -17.02 -1.59
N LEU A 249 -8.22 -15.81 -2.08
CA LEU A 249 -9.11 -14.90 -1.36
C LEU A 249 -10.55 -15.43 -1.26
N VAL A 250 -11.10 -15.44 -0.06
CA VAL A 250 -12.51 -15.71 0.23
C VAL A 250 -13.16 -14.55 1.00
N LYS A 251 -14.49 -14.44 0.99
CA LYS A 251 -15.19 -13.48 1.86
C LYS A 251 -15.00 -13.88 3.35
N PRO A 252 -14.92 -12.93 4.29
CA PRO A 252 -15.16 -11.48 4.11
C PRO A 252 -13.93 -10.65 3.70
N GLY A 253 -12.81 -11.28 3.33
CA GLY A 253 -11.60 -10.57 2.86
C GLY A 253 -11.81 -9.76 1.58
N VAL A 254 -10.98 -8.73 1.41
CA VAL A 254 -11.02 -7.80 0.27
C VAL A 254 -9.61 -7.41 -0.14
N LEU A 255 -9.34 -7.37 -1.44
CA LEU A 255 -8.14 -6.73 -1.99
C LEU A 255 -8.51 -5.32 -2.45
N ILE A 256 -7.61 -4.36 -2.26
CA ILE A 256 -7.78 -2.97 -2.68
C ILE A 256 -6.64 -2.66 -3.65
N ASN A 257 -6.95 -2.45 -4.92
CA ASN A 257 -5.98 -1.93 -5.87
C ASN A 257 -5.77 -0.44 -5.57
N ALA A 258 -4.62 -0.08 -5.01
CA ALA A 258 -4.24 1.30 -4.71
C ALA A 258 -3.08 1.69 -5.62
N TYR A 259 -3.40 2.01 -6.88
CA TYR A 259 -2.39 2.27 -7.91
C TYR A 259 -1.45 3.43 -7.53
N GLU A 260 -0.21 3.11 -7.19
CA GLU A 260 0.77 4.05 -6.64
C GLU A 260 1.08 5.23 -7.55
N ASN A 261 1.07 5.04 -8.87
CA ASN A 261 1.31 6.16 -9.78
C ASN A 261 0.22 7.26 -9.71
N THR A 262 -0.92 7.02 -9.06
CA THR A 262 -1.89 8.09 -8.73
C THR A 262 -1.49 8.88 -7.50
N PHE A 263 -0.62 8.35 -6.66
CA PHE A 263 -0.22 8.93 -5.39
C PHE A 263 0.37 10.30 -5.67
N TYR A 264 1.36 10.41 -6.54
CA TYR A 264 2.06 11.65 -6.88
C TYR A 264 1.18 12.85 -7.28
N TYR A 265 -0.12 12.69 -7.54
CA TYR A 265 -1.03 13.81 -7.74
C TYR A 265 -1.08 14.77 -6.55
N GLY A 266 -0.73 16.05 -6.78
CA GLY A 266 -0.86 17.11 -5.77
C GLY A 266 0.41 17.44 -4.99
N GLN A 267 1.56 16.81 -5.33
CA GLN A 267 2.85 17.15 -4.71
C GLN A 267 3.32 18.56 -5.11
N ALA A 268 3.73 19.35 -4.12
CA ALA A 268 4.28 20.69 -4.32
C ALA A 268 5.66 20.62 -5.01
N PRO A 269 6.17 21.71 -5.60
CA PRO A 269 7.56 21.77 -6.03
C PRO A 269 8.54 21.51 -4.88
N LYS A 270 9.72 20.95 -5.21
CA LYS A 270 10.84 20.68 -4.28
C LYS A 270 10.56 19.59 -3.24
N THR A 271 9.69 18.62 -3.55
CA THR A 271 9.58 17.38 -2.78
C THR A 271 10.83 16.51 -3.00
N ARG A 272 10.98 15.46 -2.20
CA ARG A 272 12.03 14.43 -2.40
C ARG A 272 12.01 13.80 -3.81
N PHE A 273 10.85 13.72 -4.47
CA PHE A 273 10.68 12.99 -5.73
C PHE A 273 10.65 13.88 -6.96
N THR A 274 10.48 15.19 -6.81
CA THR A 274 10.36 16.09 -7.94
C THR A 274 10.75 17.52 -7.59
N ALA A 275 11.68 18.08 -8.38
CA ALA A 275 12.07 19.48 -8.28
C ALA A 275 10.91 20.42 -8.63
N SER A 276 10.08 20.05 -9.61
CA SER A 276 8.98 20.88 -10.12
C SER A 276 7.62 20.56 -9.50
N GLY A 277 7.53 19.54 -8.65
CA GLY A 277 6.27 19.04 -8.14
C GLY A 277 5.52 18.18 -9.15
N PHE A 278 4.38 17.67 -8.74
CA PHE A 278 3.36 17.10 -9.62
C PHE A 278 2.12 17.97 -9.44
N PRO A 279 2.12 19.17 -10.05
CA PRO A 279 1.15 20.21 -9.76
C PRO A 279 -0.25 19.75 -10.18
N GLY A 280 -0.96 19.08 -9.26
CA GLY A 280 -2.36 18.67 -9.36
C GLY A 280 -2.87 18.36 -10.77
N ASP A 281 -2.09 17.67 -11.62
CA ASP A 281 -2.52 17.43 -13.00
C ASP A 281 -3.60 16.37 -12.98
N ARG A 282 -4.85 16.84 -12.98
CA ARG A 282 -6.06 16.03 -12.91
C ARG A 282 -6.09 15.01 -14.05
N LYS A 283 -5.40 15.28 -15.17
CA LYS A 283 -5.33 14.36 -16.30
C LYS A 283 -4.71 13.02 -15.92
N ARG A 284 -3.67 12.99 -15.07
CA ARG A 284 -3.04 11.70 -14.65
C ARG A 284 -4.01 10.88 -13.79
N TYR A 285 -4.67 11.52 -12.84
CA TYR A 285 -5.70 10.89 -12.00
C TYR A 285 -6.88 10.39 -12.84
N GLU A 286 -7.44 11.23 -13.72
CA GLU A 286 -8.56 10.88 -14.61
C GLU A 286 -8.21 9.78 -15.62
N SER A 287 -7.01 9.84 -16.20
CA SER A 287 -6.52 8.82 -17.13
C SER A 287 -6.34 7.48 -16.42
N ALA A 288 -5.71 7.48 -15.24
CA ALA A 288 -5.60 6.28 -14.41
C ALA A 288 -6.98 5.74 -14.04
N ARG A 289 -7.96 6.61 -13.75
CA ARG A 289 -9.33 6.21 -13.38
C ARG A 289 -10.08 5.56 -14.51
N THR A 290 -9.82 6.02 -15.72
CA THR A 290 -10.35 5.42 -16.93
C THR A 290 -9.68 4.08 -17.21
N ALA A 291 -8.35 4.02 -17.13
CA ALA A 291 -7.56 2.83 -17.44
C ALA A 291 -7.77 1.68 -16.44
N ILE A 292 -7.83 1.98 -15.14
CA ILE A 292 -7.91 0.96 -14.08
C ILE A 292 -9.18 0.10 -14.17
N ARG A 293 -10.24 0.60 -14.80
CA ARG A 293 -11.46 -0.19 -15.06
C ARG A 293 -11.19 -1.34 -16.04
N ALA A 294 -10.26 -1.18 -16.97
CA ALA A 294 -9.88 -2.22 -17.90
C ALA A 294 -8.93 -3.25 -17.27
N TRP A 295 -8.24 -2.91 -16.19
CA TRP A 295 -7.21 -3.76 -15.57
C TRP A 295 -7.72 -5.08 -14.97
N ARG A 296 -9.04 -5.23 -14.78
CA ARG A 296 -9.64 -6.54 -14.52
C ARG A 296 -9.22 -7.60 -15.55
N SER A 297 -8.95 -7.21 -16.81
CA SER A 297 -8.50 -8.13 -17.87
C SER A 297 -7.03 -8.54 -17.73
N LEU A 298 -6.25 -7.88 -16.86
CA LEU A 298 -4.87 -8.25 -16.55
C LEU A 298 -4.81 -9.33 -15.46
N SER A 299 -5.92 -9.60 -14.78
CA SER A 299 -6.09 -10.77 -13.92
C SER A 299 -6.46 -12.01 -14.74
N SER A 300 -6.01 -13.18 -14.29
CA SER A 300 -6.47 -14.46 -14.83
C SER A 300 -7.89 -14.85 -14.40
N MET A 301 -8.52 -14.08 -13.51
CA MET A 301 -9.86 -14.36 -12.96
C MET A 301 -10.74 -13.09 -12.90
N PRO A 302 -11.14 -12.53 -14.06
CA PRO A 302 -11.84 -11.25 -14.12
C PRO A 302 -13.15 -11.24 -13.33
N SER A 303 -13.95 -12.32 -13.36
CA SER A 303 -15.19 -12.39 -12.58
C SER A 303 -14.94 -12.36 -11.06
N LYS A 304 -13.87 -13.03 -10.59
CA LYS A 304 -13.50 -13.00 -9.17
C LYS A 304 -12.96 -11.63 -8.79
N TYR A 305 -12.15 -11.02 -9.65
CA TYR A 305 -11.66 -9.63 -9.51
C TYR A 305 -12.83 -8.68 -9.24
N ASP A 306 -13.86 -8.71 -10.09
CA ASP A 306 -15.03 -7.83 -9.97
C ASP A 306 -15.77 -7.99 -8.63
N SER A 307 -15.73 -9.18 -8.02
CA SER A 307 -16.42 -9.48 -6.75
C SER A 307 -15.58 -9.25 -5.49
N MET A 308 -14.25 -9.23 -5.62
CA MET A 308 -13.31 -9.31 -4.50
C MET A 308 -12.34 -8.12 -4.42
N VAL A 309 -12.12 -7.42 -5.54
CA VAL A 309 -11.17 -6.31 -5.64
C VAL A 309 -11.93 -5.00 -5.64
N GLN A 310 -11.62 -4.14 -4.68
CA GLN A 310 -12.03 -2.74 -4.71
C GLN A 310 -10.94 -1.93 -5.40
N VAL A 311 -11.35 -0.94 -6.18
CA VAL A 311 -10.41 0.00 -6.80
C VAL A 311 -10.40 1.28 -5.97
N GLY A 312 -9.24 1.56 -5.38
CA GLY A 312 -8.93 2.80 -4.68
C GLY A 312 -7.95 3.64 -5.51
N MET A 313 -7.97 4.94 -5.28
CA MET A 313 -6.95 5.86 -5.79
C MET A 313 -6.44 6.65 -4.62
N ALA A 314 -5.13 6.77 -4.47
CA ALA A 314 -4.61 7.70 -3.48
C ALA A 314 -4.41 9.07 -4.13
N ALA A 315 -4.63 10.10 -3.34
CA ALA A 315 -4.09 11.42 -3.58
C ALA A 315 -3.00 11.62 -2.53
N TRP A 316 -1.79 11.96 -2.95
CA TRP A 316 -0.69 12.27 -2.03
C TRP A 316 -0.80 13.73 -1.64
N LEU A 317 -1.00 13.96 -0.35
CA LEU A 317 -0.67 15.23 0.24
C LEU A 317 0.73 15.09 0.81
N GLU A 318 1.65 15.94 0.37
CA GLU A 318 2.93 16.05 1.06
C GLU A 318 2.71 16.84 2.36
N SER A 319 2.55 16.12 3.46
CA SER A 319 2.74 16.68 4.80
C SER A 319 3.70 15.77 5.53
N ASP A 320 4.91 16.28 5.85
CA ASP A 320 5.70 15.65 6.91
C ASP A 320 4.79 15.58 8.14
N PRO A 321 4.55 14.40 8.73
CA PRO A 321 3.66 14.29 9.88
C PRO A 321 4.21 15.00 11.12
N TRP A 322 5.45 15.49 11.07
CA TRP A 322 6.06 16.36 12.08
C TRP A 322 5.92 17.86 11.78
N ASN A 323 5.36 18.24 10.64
CA ASN A 323 4.92 19.62 10.36
C ASN A 323 3.53 19.86 10.97
N LEU A 324 3.36 19.51 12.26
CA LEU A 324 2.19 19.86 13.08
C LEU A 324 2.29 21.31 13.56
#